data_AF-A0AAV0NQJ8-F1
#
_entry.id   AF-A0AAV0NQJ8-F1
#
_cell.length_a   1.000
_cell.length_b   1.000
_cell.length_c   1.000
_cell.angle_alpha   90.00
_cell.angle_beta   90.00
_cell.angle_gamma   90.00
#
_symmetry.space_group_name_H-M   'P 1'
#
loop_
_entity.id
_entity.type
_entity.pdbx_description
1 polymer ?
#
loop_
_entity_poly.entity_id
_entity_poly.type
_entity_poly.pdbx_seq_one_letter_code
_entity_poly.pdbx_strand_id
1 'polypeptide(L)'
;MLGIYLQRSFVLLSLVGLGISETCRDTWTGFSVQAFHGLWDFFKLSVASGVMLALEQWYLDVLVLLAGMLENPELSLDSLSICATLMGWFFMISMGFNAAASVRVSNELGAGHPKSAAFSVIMVTGVSFLVSVILAILVMVFRDVIGLAFTEGQAVSAAVSDLCPLLAITIVFNGVQPVLSGMS
;
A
#
# COMPACT_ATOMS: atom_id res chain seq x y z
N MET A 1 -4.25 -10.43 -16.95
CA MET A 1 -5.63 -10.91 -17.22
C MET A 1 -6.20 -11.77 -16.10
N LEU A 2 -5.51 -12.81 -15.59
CA LEU A 2 -6.05 -13.72 -14.56
C LEU A 2 -6.50 -13.03 -13.25
N GLY A 3 -5.74 -12.03 -12.78
CA GLY A 3 -6.09 -11.27 -11.56
C GLY A 3 -7.40 -10.47 -11.67
N ILE A 4 -7.73 -9.97 -12.87
CA ILE A 4 -8.99 -9.23 -13.10
C ILE A 4 -10.19 -10.18 -13.05
N TYR A 5 -10.03 -11.40 -13.57
CA TYR A 5 -11.08 -12.43 -13.51
C TYR A 5 -11.34 -12.91 -12.08
N LEU A 6 -10.29 -13.10 -11.28
CA LEU A 6 -10.40 -13.44 -9.86
C LEU A 6 -11.12 -12.35 -9.06
N GLN A 7 -10.75 -11.08 -9.27
CA GLN A 7 -11.40 -9.94 -8.61
C GLN A 7 -12.90 -9.86 -8.95
N ARG A 8 -13.26 -9.99 -10.24
CA ARG A 8 -14.66 -9.96 -10.69
C ARG A 8 -15.46 -11.14 -10.14
N SER A 9 -14.86 -12.32 -10.11
CA SER A 9 -15.50 -13.53 -9.57
C SER A 9 -15.76 -13.39 -8.07
N PHE A 10 -14.84 -12.76 -7.33
CA PHE A 10 -14.99 -12.51 -5.90
C PHE A 10 -16.13 -11.52 -5.59
N VAL A 11 -16.25 -10.44 -6.38
CA VAL A 11 -17.35 -9.47 -6.26
C VAL A 11 -18.71 -10.12 -6.58
N LEU A 12 -18.77 -10.94 -7.62
CA LEU A 12 -20.01 -11.66 -7.96
C LEU A 12 -20.38 -12.67 -6.86
N LEU A 13 -19.43 -13.41 -6.31
CA LEU A 13 -19.66 -14.35 -5.21
C LEU A 13 -20.13 -13.65 -3.92
N SER A 14 -19.60 -12.47 -3.61
CA SER A 14 -20.02 -11.69 -2.44
C SER A 14 -21.42 -11.08 -2.61
N LEU A 15 -21.78 -10.58 -3.80
CA LEU A 15 -23.14 -10.12 -4.11
C LEU A 15 -24.16 -11.28 -4.10
N VAL A 16 -23.79 -12.44 -4.63
CA VAL A 16 -24.62 -13.65 -4.60
C VAL A 16 -24.77 -14.18 -3.16
N GLY A 17 -23.69 -14.17 -2.37
CA GLY A 17 -23.73 -14.56 -0.96
C GLY A 17 -24.64 -13.66 -0.10
N LEU A 18 -24.67 -12.36 -0.38
CA LEU A 18 -25.60 -11.41 0.25
C LEU A 18 -27.08 -11.71 -0.11
N GLY A 19 -27.34 -12.20 -1.33
CA GLY A 19 -28.69 -12.51 -1.80
C GLY A 19 -29.25 -13.86 -1.35
N ILE A 20 -28.39 -14.82 -0.99
CA ILE A 20 -28.78 -16.19 -0.61
C ILE A 20 -28.84 -16.37 0.91
N SER A 21 -28.08 -15.58 1.68
CA SER A 21 -28.03 -15.71 3.14
C SER A 21 -29.30 -15.18 3.81
N GLU A 22 -30.08 -16.06 4.46
CA GLU A 22 -31.26 -15.67 5.25
C GLU A 22 -30.92 -14.70 6.40
N THR A 23 -29.68 -14.74 6.90
CA THR A 23 -29.17 -13.84 7.95
C THR A 23 -28.90 -12.41 7.44
N CYS A 24 -28.65 -12.21 6.14
CA CYS A 24 -28.42 -10.88 5.54
C CYS A 24 -29.70 -10.21 5.01
N ARG A 25 -30.85 -10.90 5.09
CA ARG A 25 -32.12 -10.44 4.53
C ARG A 25 -32.65 -9.17 5.21
N ASP A 26 -32.29 -8.95 6.46
CA ASP A 26 -32.60 -7.73 7.22
C ASP A 26 -31.60 -6.59 6.96
N THR A 27 -30.41 -6.88 6.41
CA THR A 27 -29.34 -5.89 6.17
C THR A 27 -29.39 -5.29 4.76
N TRP A 28 -30.02 -5.97 3.80
CA TRP A 28 -30.09 -5.54 2.41
C TRP A 28 -31.52 -5.57 1.87
N THR A 29 -32.19 -4.41 1.81
CA THR A 29 -33.57 -4.27 1.28
C THR A 29 -33.60 -3.96 -0.24
N GLY A 30 -32.47 -4.03 -0.94
CA GLY A 30 -32.33 -3.74 -2.37
C GLY A 30 -31.49 -2.49 -2.66
N PHE A 31 -31.23 -2.22 -3.95
CA PHE A 31 -30.57 -0.99 -4.37
C PHE A 31 -31.53 0.20 -4.22
N SER A 32 -31.24 1.10 -3.27
CA SER A 32 -31.92 2.38 -3.13
C SER A 32 -31.14 3.50 -3.81
N VAL A 33 -31.85 4.50 -4.37
CA VAL A 33 -31.23 5.70 -4.97
C VAL A 33 -30.38 6.48 -3.93
N GLN A 34 -30.71 6.35 -2.63
CA GLN A 34 -29.89 6.87 -1.53
C GLN A 34 -28.48 6.28 -1.48
N ALA A 35 -28.27 5.05 -1.96
CA ALA A 35 -26.95 4.41 -2.01
C ALA A 35 -26.03 5.03 -3.09
N PHE A 36 -26.61 5.75 -4.06
CA PHE A 36 -25.86 6.47 -5.09
C PHE A 36 -25.59 7.94 -4.71
N HIS A 37 -26.10 8.40 -3.56
CA HIS A 37 -25.89 9.75 -3.08
C HIS A 37 -24.51 9.88 -2.45
N GLY A 38 -23.68 10.83 -2.90
CA GLY A 38 -22.29 10.99 -2.45
C GLY A 38 -21.26 10.15 -3.22
N LEU A 39 -21.67 9.31 -4.18
CA LEU A 39 -20.76 8.50 -4.99
C LEU A 39 -19.80 9.35 -5.84
N TRP A 40 -20.24 10.53 -6.28
CA TRP A 40 -19.43 11.44 -7.08
C TRP A 40 -18.28 12.06 -6.27
N ASP A 41 -18.54 12.45 -5.02
CA ASP A 41 -17.50 12.99 -4.14
C ASP A 41 -16.51 11.90 -3.74
N PHE A 42 -17.01 10.68 -3.44
CA PHE A 42 -16.17 9.51 -3.25
C PHE A 42 -15.32 9.17 -4.49
N PHE A 43 -15.90 9.27 -5.69
CA PHE A 43 -15.19 9.04 -6.95
C PHE A 43 -14.07 10.07 -7.15
N LYS A 44 -14.33 11.36 -6.91
CA LYS A 44 -13.30 12.41 -6.98
C LYS A 44 -12.16 12.16 -6.01
N LEU A 45 -12.47 11.81 -4.76
CA LEU A 45 -11.47 11.47 -3.75
C LEU A 45 -10.65 10.24 -4.15
N SER A 46 -11.31 9.20 -4.67
CA SER A 46 -10.67 7.98 -5.15
C SER A 46 -9.76 8.25 -6.35
N VAL A 47 -10.19 9.08 -7.29
CA VAL A 47 -9.36 9.50 -8.44
C VAL A 47 -8.16 10.31 -7.97
N ALA A 48 -8.35 11.26 -7.06
CA ALA A 48 -7.25 12.06 -6.50
C ALA A 48 -6.20 11.18 -5.80
N SER A 49 -6.63 10.25 -4.94
CA SER A 49 -5.75 9.28 -4.30
C SER A 49 -5.08 8.34 -5.31
N GLY A 50 -5.83 7.88 -6.32
CA GLY A 50 -5.30 6.98 -7.35
C GLY A 50 -4.22 7.66 -8.19
N VAL A 51 -4.41 8.93 -8.55
CA VAL A 51 -3.41 9.73 -9.27
C VAL A 51 -2.18 9.96 -8.39
N MET A 52 -2.34 10.24 -7.10
CA MET A 52 -1.21 10.41 -6.17
C MET A 52 -0.31 9.16 -6.13
N LEU A 53 -0.91 7.97 -5.94
CA LEU A 53 -0.19 6.70 -5.92
C LEU A 53 0.42 6.35 -7.28
N ALA A 54 -0.29 6.64 -8.37
CA ALA A 54 0.23 6.42 -9.72
C ALA A 54 1.45 7.31 -10.02
N LEU A 55 1.41 8.57 -9.60
CA LEU A 55 2.55 9.48 -9.73
C LEU A 55 3.76 9.04 -8.91
N GLU A 56 3.54 8.50 -7.72
CA GLU A 56 4.61 7.91 -6.89
C GLU A 56 5.27 6.72 -7.59
N GLN A 57 4.48 5.81 -8.17
CA GLN A 57 5.00 4.67 -8.92
C GLN A 57 5.74 5.11 -10.20
N TRP A 58 5.14 6.02 -10.98
CA TRP A 58 5.76 6.51 -12.21
C TRP A 58 7.05 7.26 -11.97
N TYR A 59 7.16 7.98 -10.85
CA TYR A 59 8.41 8.63 -10.47
C TYR A 59 9.55 7.62 -10.31
N LEU A 60 9.29 6.48 -9.64
CA LEU A 60 10.28 5.41 -9.50
C LEU A 60 10.64 4.78 -10.85
N ASP A 61 9.64 4.53 -11.71
CA ASP A 61 9.88 3.96 -13.05
C ASP A 61 10.73 4.89 -13.92
N VAL A 62 10.49 6.21 -13.84
CA VAL A 62 11.31 7.22 -14.53
C VAL A 62 12.73 7.25 -13.98
N LEU A 63 12.92 7.13 -12.66
CA LEU A 63 14.26 7.03 -12.06
C LEU A 63 15.02 5.79 -12.54
N VAL A 64 14.36 4.64 -12.67
CA VAL A 64 14.96 3.43 -13.25
C VAL A 64 15.39 3.70 -14.70
N LEU A 65 14.54 4.33 -15.51
CA LEU A 65 14.87 4.65 -16.91
C LEU A 65 16.07 5.61 -17.01
N LEU A 66 16.15 6.62 -16.13
CA LEU A 66 17.29 7.54 -16.08
C LEU A 66 18.57 6.86 -15.60
N ALA A 67 18.49 5.96 -14.62
CA ALA A 67 19.63 5.17 -14.16
C ALA A 67 20.21 4.28 -15.28
N GLY A 68 19.35 3.80 -16.19
CA GLY A 68 19.77 3.08 -17.40
C GLY A 68 20.47 3.91 -18.46
N MET A 69 20.46 5.25 -18.34
CA MET A 69 21.17 6.17 -19.24
C MET A 69 22.52 6.66 -18.66
N LEU A 70 22.90 6.21 -17.47
CA LEU A 70 24.15 6.59 -16.80
C LEU A 70 25.36 5.87 -17.42
N GLU A 71 26.57 6.40 -17.21
CA GLU A 71 27.81 5.83 -17.77
C GLU A 71 28.07 4.37 -17.37
N ASN A 72 27.58 3.94 -16.20
CA ASN A 72 27.57 2.55 -15.73
C ASN A 72 26.12 2.08 -15.49
N PRO A 73 25.36 1.79 -16.56
CA PRO A 73 23.93 1.55 -16.46
C PRO A 73 23.61 0.20 -15.80
N GLU A 74 24.45 -0.81 -16.02
CA GLU A 74 24.27 -2.16 -15.46
C GLU A 74 24.30 -2.14 -13.92
N LEU A 75 25.32 -1.50 -13.33
CA LEU A 75 25.45 -1.36 -11.88
C LEU A 75 24.32 -0.52 -11.25
N SER A 76 23.93 0.57 -11.92
CA SER A 76 22.88 1.47 -11.43
C SER A 76 21.50 0.83 -11.51
N LEU A 77 21.20 0.12 -12.60
CA LEU A 77 19.93 -0.58 -12.79
C LEU A 77 19.79 -1.77 -11.83
N ASP A 78 20.84 -2.58 -11.65
CA ASP A 78 20.81 -3.73 -10.76
C ASP A 78 20.57 -3.31 -9.30
N SER A 79 21.26 -2.28 -8.85
CA SER A 79 21.09 -1.73 -7.49
C SER A 79 19.70 -1.11 -7.30
N LEU A 80 19.18 -0.35 -8.27
CA LEU A 80 17.83 0.20 -8.20
C LEU A 80 16.76 -0.90 -8.21
N SER A 81 16.94 -1.96 -9.00
CA SER A 81 16.01 -3.08 -9.11
C SER A 81 15.87 -3.85 -7.79
N ILE A 82 17.00 -4.08 -7.10
CA ILE A 82 17.01 -4.68 -5.76
C ILE A 82 16.26 -3.78 -4.77
N CYS A 83 16.56 -2.48 -4.77
CA CYS A 83 15.88 -1.51 -3.89
C CYS A 83 14.38 -1.44 -4.16
N ALA A 84 13.96 -1.42 -5.43
CA ALA A 84 12.56 -1.40 -5.84
C ALA A 84 11.83 -2.69 -5.41
N THR A 85 12.50 -3.84 -5.49
CA THR A 85 11.94 -5.12 -5.02
C THR A 85 11.67 -5.11 -3.52
N LEU A 86 12.64 -4.63 -2.73
CA LEU A 86 12.48 -4.48 -1.28
C LEU A 86 11.32 -3.52 -0.94
N MET A 87 11.27 -2.38 -1.63
CA MET A 87 10.20 -1.41 -1.48
C MET A 87 8.82 -2.04 -1.79
N GLY A 88 8.74 -2.86 -2.85
CA GLY A 88 7.53 -3.60 -3.21
C GLY A 88 7.06 -4.55 -2.10
N TRP A 89 7.97 -5.30 -1.47
CA TRP A 89 7.63 -6.18 -0.35
C TRP A 89 7.09 -5.40 0.86
N PHE A 90 7.72 -4.28 1.22
CA PHE A 90 7.26 -3.43 2.31
C PHE A 90 5.89 -2.78 2.01
N PHE A 91 5.66 -2.40 0.76
CA PHE A 91 4.37 -1.88 0.31
C PHE A 91 3.25 -2.94 0.47
N MET A 92 3.50 -4.21 0.12
CA MET A 92 2.50 -5.28 0.29
C MET A 92 2.14 -5.52 1.76
N ILE A 93 3.12 -5.46 2.67
CA ILE A 93 2.89 -5.58 4.12
C ILE A 93 1.98 -4.44 4.59
N SER A 94 2.28 -3.21 4.18
CA SER A 94 1.50 -2.01 4.53
C SER A 94 0.06 -2.07 3.99
N MET A 95 -0.11 -2.51 2.75
CA MET A 95 -1.43 -2.76 2.15
C MET A 95 -2.24 -3.80 2.92
N GLY A 96 -1.60 -4.85 3.44
CA GLY A 96 -2.24 -5.86 4.29
C GLY A 96 -2.84 -5.27 5.57
N PHE A 97 -2.08 -4.41 6.27
CA PHE A 97 -2.58 -3.71 7.45
C PHE A 97 -3.73 -2.74 7.11
N ASN A 98 -3.61 -2.00 6.00
CA ASN A 98 -4.64 -1.08 5.54
C ASN A 98 -5.96 -1.80 5.20
N ALA A 99 -5.88 -2.96 4.54
CA ALA A 99 -7.05 -3.78 4.24
C ALA A 99 -7.75 -4.30 5.51
N ALA A 100 -6.99 -4.82 6.48
CA ALA A 100 -7.54 -5.28 7.77
C ALA A 100 -8.22 -4.13 8.54
N ALA A 101 -7.64 -2.94 8.49
CA ALA A 101 -8.19 -1.74 9.08
C ALA A 101 -9.49 -1.31 8.42
N SER A 102 -9.53 -1.29 7.09
CA SER A 102 -10.72 -0.94 6.33
C SER A 102 -11.90 -1.84 6.71
N VAL A 103 -11.68 -3.15 6.89
CA VAL A 103 -12.72 -4.08 7.35
C VAL A 103 -13.19 -3.74 8.76
N ARG A 104 -12.27 -3.48 9.70
CA ARG A 104 -12.63 -3.09 11.08
C ARG A 104 -13.43 -1.80 11.12
N VAL A 105 -12.94 -0.76 10.45
CA VAL A 105 -13.58 0.56 10.42
C VAL A 105 -14.97 0.45 9.78
N SER A 106 -15.11 -0.32 8.70
CA SER A 106 -16.40 -0.56 8.04
C SER A 106 -17.39 -1.26 8.97
N ASN A 107 -16.94 -2.25 9.74
CA ASN A 107 -17.80 -2.95 10.70
C ASN A 107 -18.24 -2.04 11.86
N GLU A 108 -17.33 -1.24 12.43
CA GLU A 108 -17.66 -0.31 13.53
C GLU A 108 -18.59 0.82 13.08
N LEU A 109 -18.42 1.34 11.85
CA LEU A 109 -19.34 2.30 11.24
C LEU A 109 -20.71 1.67 10.98
N GLY A 110 -20.75 0.44 10.46
CA GLY A 110 -21.99 -0.30 10.24
C GLY A 110 -22.77 -0.60 11.51
N ALA A 111 -22.08 -0.75 12.65
CA ALA A 111 -22.68 -0.91 13.97
C ALA A 111 -23.16 0.40 14.62
N GLY A 112 -22.97 1.56 13.97
CA GLY A 112 -23.36 2.86 14.51
C GLY A 112 -22.39 3.41 15.58
N HIS A 113 -21.14 2.95 15.59
CA HIS A 113 -20.11 3.36 16.56
C HIS A 113 -18.99 4.23 15.92
N PRO A 114 -19.29 5.49 15.52
CA PRO A 114 -18.32 6.34 14.80
C PRO A 114 -17.06 6.68 15.62
N LYS A 115 -17.16 6.75 16.95
CA LYS A 115 -16.00 6.96 17.83
C LYS A 115 -15.05 5.76 17.83
N SER A 116 -15.59 4.54 17.79
CA SER A 116 -14.83 3.29 17.72
C SER A 116 -14.14 3.14 16.36
N ALA A 117 -14.84 3.55 15.29
CA ALA A 117 -14.27 3.61 13.94
C ALA A 117 -13.08 4.58 13.85
N ALA A 118 -13.22 5.81 14.37
CA ALA A 118 -12.12 6.77 14.41
C ALA A 118 -10.91 6.28 15.24
N PHE A 119 -11.18 5.66 16.39
CA PHE A 119 -10.13 5.06 17.21
C PHE A 119 -9.40 3.92 16.48
N SER A 120 -10.14 3.10 15.71
CA SER A 120 -9.57 2.02 14.90
C SER A 120 -8.62 2.55 13.82
N VAL A 121 -8.98 3.66 13.16
CA VAL A 121 -8.10 4.34 12.19
C VAL A 121 -6.80 4.80 12.88
N ILE A 122 -6.91 5.51 14.01
CA ILE A 122 -5.74 6.03 14.73
C ILE A 122 -4.81 4.89 15.17
N MET A 123 -5.36 3.81 15.72
CA MET A 123 -4.57 2.65 16.18
C MET A 123 -3.86 1.95 15.02
N VAL A 124 -4.55 1.68 13.92
CA VAL A 124 -3.94 1.05 12.74
C VAL A 124 -2.84 1.93 12.18
N THR A 125 -3.11 3.22 12.02
CA THR A 125 -2.16 4.17 11.50
C THR A 125 -0.91 4.24 12.39
N GLY A 126 -1.08 4.25 13.71
CA GLY A 126 0.03 4.20 14.66
C GLY A 126 0.84 2.90 14.59
N VAL A 127 0.17 1.75 14.47
CA VAL A 127 0.84 0.44 14.29
C VAL A 127 1.58 0.37 12.96
N SER A 128 0.98 0.86 11.87
CA SER A 128 1.62 0.93 10.56
C SER A 128 2.88 1.79 10.60
N PHE A 129 2.81 2.96 11.22
CA PHE A 129 3.98 3.83 11.41
C PHE A 129 5.08 3.15 12.23
N LEU A 130 4.72 2.49 13.34
CA LEU A 130 5.68 1.76 14.16
C LEU A 130 6.36 0.63 13.37
N VAL A 131 5.60 -0.14 12.60
CA VAL A 131 6.14 -1.19 11.74
C VAL A 131 7.08 -0.59 10.68
N SER A 132 6.71 0.51 10.03
CA SER A 132 7.57 1.21 9.07
C SER A 132 8.89 1.67 9.70
N VAL A 133 8.87 2.20 10.93
CA VAL A 133 10.08 2.60 11.67
C VAL A 133 10.97 1.39 11.98
N ILE A 134 10.38 0.29 12.46
CA ILE A 134 11.13 -0.96 12.73
C ILE A 134 11.78 -1.48 11.46
N LEU A 135 11.04 -1.51 10.34
CA LEU A 135 11.56 -1.94 9.04
C LEU A 135 12.67 -1.03 8.54
N ALA A 136 12.52 0.29 8.67
CA ALA A 136 13.56 1.24 8.30
C ALA A 136 14.86 1.03 9.11
N ILE A 137 14.74 0.76 10.42
CA ILE A 137 15.88 0.41 11.27
C ILE A 137 16.52 -0.90 10.79
N LEU A 138 15.73 -1.93 10.51
CA LEU A 138 16.24 -3.20 10.01
C LEU A 138 16.98 -3.03 8.67
N VAL A 139 16.42 -2.28 7.73
CA VAL A 139 17.09 -1.96 6.46
C VAL A 139 18.42 -1.26 6.69
N MET A 140 18.49 -0.31 7.63
CA MET A 140 19.74 0.38 7.98
C MET A 140 20.77 -0.52 8.65
N VAL A 141 20.34 -1.40 9.55
CA VAL A 141 21.23 -2.35 10.26
C VAL A 141 21.77 -3.42 9.31
N PHE A 142 20.94 -3.89 8.39
CA PHE A 142 21.29 -4.95 7.44
C PHE A 142 21.74 -4.43 6.06
N ARG A 143 21.96 -3.12 5.89
CA ARG A 143 22.26 -2.49 4.58
C ARG A 143 23.40 -3.16 3.81
N ASP A 144 24.45 -3.58 4.52
CA ASP A 144 25.66 -4.17 3.91
C ASP A 144 25.47 -5.67 3.58
N VAL A 145 24.46 -6.31 4.18
CA VAL A 145 24.13 -7.73 3.98
C VAL A 145 23.02 -7.89 2.94
N ILE A 146 22.09 -6.95 2.86
CA ILE A 146 20.97 -6.97 1.93
C ILE A 146 21.48 -7.05 0.49
N GLY A 147 22.45 -6.21 0.10
CA GLY A 147 23.04 -6.27 -1.24
C GLY A 147 23.64 -7.64 -1.57
N LEU A 148 24.34 -8.24 -0.60
CA LEU A 148 24.97 -9.56 -0.75
C LEU A 148 23.96 -10.72 -0.87
N ALA A 149 22.73 -10.55 -0.37
CA ALA A 149 21.69 -11.56 -0.47
C ALA A 149 21.09 -11.66 -1.89
N PHE A 150 21.17 -10.58 -2.68
CA PHE A 150 20.60 -10.51 -4.03
C PHE A 150 21.66 -10.60 -5.14
N THR A 151 22.93 -10.32 -4.85
CA THR A 151 24.01 -10.37 -5.83
C THR A 151 25.38 -10.69 -5.22
N GLU A 152 26.22 -11.41 -5.97
CA GLU A 152 27.63 -11.65 -5.63
C GLU A 152 28.53 -10.45 -5.99
N GLY A 153 28.02 -9.48 -6.76
CA GLY A 153 28.76 -8.30 -7.20
C GLY A 153 28.97 -7.29 -6.07
N GLN A 154 30.21 -7.16 -5.59
CA GLN A 154 30.57 -6.21 -4.53
C GLN A 154 30.26 -4.75 -4.88
N ALA A 155 30.40 -4.37 -6.15
CA ALA A 155 30.11 -3.01 -6.61
C ALA A 155 28.60 -2.70 -6.59
N VAL A 156 27.75 -3.66 -6.95
CA VAL A 156 26.29 -3.53 -6.87
C VAL A 156 25.82 -3.56 -5.41
N SER A 157 26.39 -4.44 -4.58
CA SER A 157 26.08 -4.50 -3.15
C SER A 157 26.43 -3.20 -2.42
N ALA A 158 27.58 -2.60 -2.72
CA ALA A 158 27.96 -1.30 -2.17
C ALA A 158 26.99 -0.19 -2.58
N ALA A 159 26.58 -0.16 -3.86
CA ALA A 159 25.58 0.80 -4.33
C ALA A 159 24.21 0.61 -3.66
N VAL A 160 23.78 -0.64 -3.42
CA VAL A 160 22.55 -0.93 -2.65
C VAL A 160 22.69 -0.40 -1.21
N SER A 161 23.84 -0.58 -0.56
CA SER A 161 24.09 -0.06 0.79
C SER A 161 24.04 1.47 0.85
N ASP A 162 24.54 2.15 -0.19
CA ASP A 162 24.45 3.63 -0.32
C ASP A 162 23.02 4.13 -0.56
N LEU A 163 22.16 3.31 -1.18
CA LEU A 163 20.74 3.62 -1.40
C LEU A 163 19.85 3.28 -0.19
N CYS A 164 20.29 2.41 0.72
CA CYS A 164 19.52 1.99 1.89
C CYS A 164 19.05 3.16 2.80
N PRO A 165 19.83 4.23 3.06
CA PRO A 165 19.36 5.40 3.80
C PRO A 165 18.17 6.09 3.13
N LEU A 166 18.23 6.22 1.79
CA LEU A 166 17.12 6.78 1.03
C LEU A 166 15.89 5.87 1.11
N LEU A 167 16.08 4.56 0.97
CA LEU A 167 15.02 3.56 1.11
C LEU A 167 14.36 3.62 2.49
N ALA A 168 15.16 3.73 3.56
CA ALA A 168 14.67 3.84 4.93
C ALA A 168 13.82 5.10 5.14
N ILE A 169 14.26 6.24 4.59
CA ILE A 169 13.48 7.48 4.61
C ILE A 169 12.15 7.28 3.87
N THR A 170 12.18 6.71 2.67
CA THR A 170 10.98 6.44 1.87
C THR A 170 9.99 5.53 2.60
N ILE A 171 10.45 4.48 3.29
CA ILE A 171 9.62 3.57 4.08
C ILE A 171 8.93 4.32 5.23
N VAL A 172 9.65 5.20 5.93
CA VAL A 172 9.08 6.00 7.02
C VAL A 172 8.05 7.00 6.48
N PHE A 173 8.35 7.71 5.38
CA PHE A 173 7.42 8.64 4.75
C PHE A 173 6.13 7.94 4.29
N ASN A 174 6.26 6.78 3.65
CA ASN A 174 5.13 5.94 3.26
C ASN A 174 4.31 5.47 4.47
N GLY A 175 4.96 5.19 5.60
CA GLY A 175 4.28 4.87 6.87
C GLY A 175 3.48 6.03 7.47
N VAL A 176 3.86 7.28 7.18
CA VAL A 176 3.22 8.51 7.69
C VAL A 176 2.08 9.00 6.77
N GLN A 177 2.14 8.73 5.47
CA GLN A 177 1.12 9.12 4.49
C GLN A 177 -0.32 8.84 4.95
N PRO A 178 -0.65 7.67 5.53
CA PRO A 178 -1.99 7.37 6.05
C PRO A 178 -2.43 8.26 7.23
N VAL A 179 -1.49 8.75 8.04
CA VAL A 179 -1.77 9.68 9.15
C VAL A 179 -2.20 11.04 8.62
N LEU A 180 -1.52 11.50 7.57
CA LEU A 180 -1.75 12.82 6.99
C LEU A 180 -3.00 12.86 6.12
N SER A 181 -3.30 11.77 5.40
CA SER A 181 -4.50 11.65 4.56
C SER A 181 -5.76 11.28 5.34
N GLY A 182 -5.63 10.73 6.56
CA GLY A 182 -6.77 10.37 7.42
C GLY A 182 -7.44 11.54 8.15
N MET A 183 -6.95 12.77 7.98
CA MET A 183 -7.53 13.99 8.60
C MET A 183 -8.43 14.81 7.65
N SER A 184 -8.73 14.31 6.44
CA SER A 184 -9.63 14.96 5.48
C SER A 184 -10.97 14.24 5.35
#